data_AF-A0A7S0QWL9-F1
#
_entry.id   AF-A0A7S0QWL9-F1
#
_cell.length_a   1.000
_cell.length_b   1.000
_cell.length_c   1.000
_cell.angle_alpha   90.00
_cell.angle_beta   90.00
_cell.angle_gamma   90.00
#
_symmetry.space_group_name_H-M   'P 1'
#
loop_
_entity.id
_entity.type
_entity.pdbx_description
1 polymer ?
#
loop_
_entity_poly.entity_id
_entity_poly.type
_entity_poly.pdbx_seq_one_letter_code
_entity_poly.pdbx_strand_id
1 'polypeptide(L)'
;KVEEQTFTIRDYRPADSDAIDDLETKAVQKGHFAFLSEWLAVAVQHKRSFDAKALQYRSYCILVAEDNSSKTIIGVIMCGIKDVFLEGSVVKVGFVSNLRVHDVVQRGGLGTKLCTELEARCMALGCFRLVLTVNGDNARAKKLFRKLGYVPASQRRMRPVLLTSVRPPTRFQEVPVEELRGADAAAQLNRALGRKDMALADFAELVNAEFFLGAYVMRLGESAAGCSLWDASQLKRFRVTGRLVELGQSPAARPAALGALGGAALAWAWRILQLAARGDSPLLLALHLAATAAAAAAARFIYRNAEFVLGRDAKIVRFVTPHCSGPEGEELLAALYRKAQDMA
;
A
#
# COMPACT_ATOMS: atom_id res chain seq x y z
N LYS A 1 7.38 -6.77 -42.39
CA LYS A 1 8.30 -7.50 -41.49
C LYS A 1 8.40 -6.66 -40.22
N VAL A 2 7.86 -7.14 -39.10
CA VAL A 2 8.12 -6.49 -37.80
C VAL A 2 9.58 -6.79 -37.49
N GLU A 3 10.41 -5.76 -37.34
CA GLU A 3 11.78 -5.95 -36.83
C GLU A 3 11.70 -6.77 -35.55
N GLU A 4 12.43 -7.88 -35.50
CA GLU A 4 12.48 -8.71 -34.32
C GLU A 4 13.12 -7.89 -33.21
N GLN A 5 12.29 -7.37 -32.32
CA GLN A 5 12.74 -6.44 -31.30
C GLN A 5 13.69 -7.18 -30.35
N THR A 6 14.98 -6.87 -30.45
CA THR A 6 16.01 -7.51 -29.64
C THR A 6 16.14 -6.78 -28.31
N PHE A 7 16.18 -7.55 -27.22
CA PHE A 7 16.36 -7.02 -25.88
C PHE A 7 17.30 -7.93 -25.10
N THR A 8 17.92 -7.37 -24.07
CA THR A 8 18.81 -8.08 -23.16
C THR A 8 18.21 -8.07 -21.76
N ILE A 9 18.15 -9.24 -21.11
CA ILE A 9 17.80 -9.33 -19.69
C ILE A 9 19.11 -9.26 -18.89
N ARG A 10 19.16 -8.35 -17.92
CA ARG A 10 20.33 -8.13 -17.08
C ARG A 10 19.92 -7.77 -15.65
N ASP A 11 20.90 -7.77 -14.75
CA ASP A 11 20.72 -7.25 -13.41
C ASP A 11 20.37 -5.76 -13.44
N TYR A 12 19.48 -5.39 -12.53
CA TYR A 12 19.17 -4.00 -12.21
C TYR A 12 20.40 -3.25 -11.72
N ARG A 13 20.47 -1.98 -12.07
CA ARG A 13 21.45 -1.00 -11.59
C ARG A 13 20.68 0.16 -10.96
N PRO A 14 21.22 0.84 -9.93
CA PRO A 14 20.56 2.00 -9.33
C PRO A 14 20.11 3.08 -10.33
N ALA A 15 20.88 3.28 -11.41
CA ALA A 15 20.56 4.20 -12.51
C ALA A 15 19.32 3.81 -13.34
N ASP A 16 18.83 2.58 -13.23
CA ASP A 16 17.61 2.13 -13.91
C ASP A 16 16.32 2.60 -13.19
N SER A 17 16.42 3.14 -11.96
CA SER A 17 15.27 3.47 -11.12
C SER A 17 14.28 4.40 -11.80
N ASP A 18 14.76 5.49 -12.39
CA ASP A 18 13.90 6.50 -13.03
C ASP A 18 13.12 5.90 -14.21
N ALA A 19 13.77 5.07 -15.02
CA ALA A 19 13.13 4.38 -16.14
C ALA A 19 12.07 3.36 -15.68
N ILE A 20 12.27 2.74 -14.51
CA ILE A 20 11.30 1.80 -13.94
C ILE A 20 10.13 2.55 -13.29
N ASP A 21 10.36 3.71 -12.69
CA ASP A 21 9.30 4.56 -12.12
C ASP A 21 8.32 5.04 -13.19
N ASP A 22 8.80 5.28 -14.41
CA ASP A 22 7.96 5.53 -15.58
C ASP A 22 7.08 4.32 -15.94
N LEU A 23 7.62 3.09 -15.84
CA LEU A 23 6.84 1.86 -16.01
C LEU A 23 5.81 1.69 -14.88
N GLU A 24 6.14 2.04 -13.64
CA GLU A 24 5.20 1.98 -12.51
C GLU A 24 4.03 2.96 -12.72
N THR A 25 4.33 4.19 -13.09
CA THR A 25 3.35 5.27 -13.26
C THR A 25 2.34 4.94 -14.37
N LYS A 26 2.83 4.46 -15.52
CA LYS A 26 1.98 4.03 -16.65
C LYS A 26 1.07 2.84 -16.29
N ALA A 27 1.52 1.97 -15.40
CA ALA A 27 0.73 0.81 -14.97
C ALA A 27 -0.40 1.18 -13.99
N VAL A 28 -0.20 2.19 -13.13
CA VAL A 28 -1.19 2.64 -12.13
C VAL A 28 -2.40 3.33 -12.77
N GLN A 29 -2.21 4.03 -13.89
CA GLN A 29 -3.28 4.79 -14.58
C GLN A 29 -4.46 3.93 -15.08
N LYS A 30 -4.36 2.59 -15.05
CA LYS A 30 -5.38 1.67 -15.59
C LYS A 30 -6.29 1.01 -14.52
N GLY A 31 -6.23 1.40 -13.24
CA GLY A 31 -6.88 0.69 -12.13
C GLY A 31 -8.20 1.27 -11.59
N HIS A 32 -9.30 0.51 -11.76
CA HIS A 32 -10.55 0.36 -10.96
C HIS A 32 -11.38 1.56 -10.43
N PHE A 33 -10.98 2.81 -10.64
CA PHE A 33 -11.82 3.97 -10.34
C PHE A 33 -11.89 4.93 -11.53
N ALA A 34 -12.11 4.43 -12.76
CA ALA A 34 -12.00 5.22 -14.00
C ALA A 34 -12.68 6.61 -13.95
N PHE A 35 -13.80 6.74 -13.23
CA PHE A 35 -14.52 8.02 -13.07
C PHE A 35 -13.90 8.99 -12.04
N LEU A 36 -13.23 8.49 -10.98
CA LEU A 36 -12.56 9.30 -9.95
C LEU A 36 -11.03 9.37 -10.13
N SER A 37 -10.44 8.47 -10.91
CA SER A 37 -8.99 8.36 -11.12
C SER A 37 -8.43 9.54 -11.91
N GLU A 38 -9.23 10.21 -12.75
CA GLU A 38 -8.80 11.46 -13.40
C GLU A 38 -8.66 12.63 -12.40
N TRP A 39 -9.43 12.60 -11.31
CA TRP A 39 -9.49 13.69 -10.33
C TRP A 39 -8.58 13.45 -9.11
N LEU A 40 -8.43 12.20 -8.68
CA LEU A 40 -7.64 11.75 -7.53
C LEU A 40 -6.98 10.39 -7.83
N ALA A 41 -6.07 10.35 -8.80
CA ALA A 41 -5.16 9.21 -8.91
C ALA A 41 -4.17 9.26 -7.74
N VAL A 42 -4.06 8.18 -6.96
CA VAL A 42 -3.02 8.04 -5.95
C VAL A 42 -2.08 6.94 -6.41
N ALA A 43 -0.88 7.32 -6.85
CA ALA A 43 0.19 6.38 -7.12
C ALA A 43 0.95 6.09 -5.83
N VAL A 44 1.13 4.82 -5.52
CA VAL A 44 2.08 4.39 -4.50
C VAL A 44 3.44 4.31 -5.17
N GLN A 45 4.33 5.24 -4.86
CA GLN A 45 5.71 5.25 -5.34
C GLN A 45 6.66 4.81 -4.22
N HIS A 46 7.73 4.11 -4.57
CA HIS A 46 8.81 3.82 -3.63
C HIS A 46 9.60 5.12 -3.39
N LYS A 47 9.88 5.46 -2.13
CA LYS A 47 10.27 6.84 -1.75
C LYS A 47 11.73 7.22 -2.09
N ARG A 48 12.58 6.24 -2.44
CA ARG A 48 14.03 6.45 -2.62
C ARG A 48 14.58 5.89 -3.93
N SER A 49 14.24 4.66 -4.25
CA SER A 49 14.72 3.92 -5.41
C SER A 49 13.83 2.69 -5.60
N PHE A 50 13.86 2.11 -6.81
CA PHE A 50 13.07 0.92 -7.10
C PHE A 50 13.46 -0.29 -6.24
N ASP A 51 14.75 -0.43 -5.91
CA ASP A 51 15.31 -1.52 -5.11
C ASP A 51 15.09 -1.39 -3.59
N ALA A 52 14.57 -0.27 -3.09
CA ALA A 52 14.33 -0.06 -1.65
C ALA A 52 13.46 -1.16 -1.01
N LYS A 53 12.59 -1.80 -1.79
CA LYS A 53 11.84 -2.97 -1.33
C LYS A 53 12.67 -4.25 -1.30
N ALA A 54 13.54 -4.46 -2.29
CA ALA A 54 14.40 -5.64 -2.38
C ALA A 54 15.48 -5.64 -1.29
N LEU A 55 16.02 -4.47 -0.97
CA LEU A 55 17.02 -4.26 0.08
C LEU A 55 16.53 -4.63 1.49
N GLN A 56 15.22 -4.81 1.70
CA GLN A 56 14.66 -5.35 2.95
C GLN A 56 14.85 -6.86 3.11
N TYR A 57 15.41 -7.53 2.11
CA TYR A 57 15.64 -8.96 2.12
C TYR A 57 17.14 -9.22 2.14
N ARG A 58 17.59 -10.17 2.96
CA ARG A 58 18.98 -10.62 2.98
C ARG A 58 19.46 -11.14 1.62
N SER A 59 18.55 -11.72 0.84
CA SER A 59 18.82 -12.16 -0.52
C SER A 59 17.67 -11.74 -1.42
N TYR A 60 18.00 -11.20 -2.58
CA TYR A 60 17.01 -10.75 -3.55
C TYR A 60 17.61 -10.81 -4.97
N CYS A 61 16.74 -10.71 -5.96
CA CYS A 61 17.12 -10.59 -7.36
C CYS A 61 16.18 -9.59 -8.03
N ILE A 62 16.75 -8.65 -8.79
CA ILE A 62 15.99 -7.72 -9.62
C ILE A 62 16.53 -7.82 -11.04
N LEU A 63 15.65 -8.14 -11.98
CA LEU A 63 15.99 -8.24 -13.38
C LEU A 63 15.26 -7.17 -14.17
N VAL A 64 15.98 -6.57 -15.10
CA VAL A 64 15.44 -5.61 -16.07
C VAL A 64 15.63 -6.15 -17.48
N ALA A 65 14.69 -5.82 -18.35
CA ALA A 65 14.82 -6.02 -19.79
C ALA A 65 15.10 -4.67 -20.45
N GLU A 66 16.25 -4.57 -21.11
CA GLU A 66 16.68 -3.38 -21.84
C GLU A 66 16.50 -3.61 -23.34
N ASP A 67 15.85 -2.67 -24.02
CA ASP A 67 15.76 -2.64 -25.47
C ASP A 67 17.15 -2.34 -26.06
N ASN A 68 17.65 -3.21 -26.94
CA ASN A 68 19.02 -3.10 -27.43
C ASN A 68 19.25 -1.86 -28.31
N SER A 69 18.19 -1.36 -28.96
CA SER A 69 18.25 -0.23 -29.89
C SER A 69 18.18 1.11 -29.14
N SER A 70 17.21 1.25 -28.25
CA SER A 70 16.94 2.52 -27.55
C SER A 70 17.65 2.62 -26.20
N LYS A 71 18.19 1.51 -25.68
CA LYS A 71 18.76 1.38 -24.32
C LYS A 71 17.76 1.70 -23.22
N THR A 72 16.46 1.66 -23.53
CA THR A 72 15.39 1.93 -22.56
C THR A 72 14.99 0.66 -21.81
N ILE A 73 14.60 0.81 -20.54
CA ILE A 73 14.05 -0.30 -19.77
C ILE A 73 12.61 -0.55 -20.19
N ILE A 74 12.35 -1.73 -20.73
CA ILE A 74 11.05 -2.14 -21.27
C ILE A 74 10.38 -3.25 -20.45
N GLY A 75 11.03 -3.73 -19.39
CA GLY A 75 10.44 -4.68 -18.46
C GLY A 75 11.26 -4.83 -17.18
N VAL A 76 10.60 -5.26 -16.12
CA VAL A 76 11.23 -5.49 -14.81
C VAL A 76 10.52 -6.61 -14.06
N ILE A 77 11.26 -7.35 -13.25
CA ILE A 77 10.73 -8.32 -12.28
C ILE A 77 11.64 -8.36 -11.06
N MET A 78 11.07 -8.60 -9.88
CA MET A 78 11.82 -8.66 -8.62
C MET A 78 11.41 -9.89 -7.81
N CYS A 79 12.37 -10.48 -7.10
CA CYS A 79 12.15 -11.50 -6.09
C CYS A 79 12.89 -11.13 -4.81
N GLY A 80 12.19 -11.13 -3.68
CA GLY A 80 12.83 -11.13 -2.36
C GLY A 80 12.81 -12.53 -1.78
N ILE A 81 13.93 -13.02 -1.27
CA ILE A 81 14.09 -14.40 -0.79
C ILE A 81 14.14 -14.40 0.73
N LYS A 82 13.40 -15.33 1.34
CA LYS A 82 13.32 -15.48 2.79
C LYS A 82 13.51 -16.93 3.20
N ASP A 83 14.15 -17.15 4.34
CA ASP A 83 14.10 -18.42 5.05
C ASP A 83 12.78 -18.49 5.81
N VAL A 84 11.96 -19.50 5.51
CA VAL A 84 10.62 -19.69 6.09
C VAL A 84 10.44 -21.11 6.58
N PHE A 85 9.58 -21.28 7.58
CA PHE A 85 9.08 -22.59 7.95
C PHE A 85 8.04 -23.05 6.91
N LEU A 86 8.24 -24.22 6.32
CA LEU A 86 7.32 -24.83 5.37
C LEU A 86 7.40 -26.35 5.52
N GLU A 87 6.24 -27.00 5.69
CA GLU A 87 6.12 -28.47 5.71
C GLU A 87 7.07 -29.13 6.73
N GLY A 88 7.25 -28.50 7.90
CA GLY A 88 8.06 -29.06 8.99
C GLY A 88 9.55 -28.70 8.96
N SER A 89 10.02 -27.96 7.95
CA SER A 89 11.44 -27.61 7.80
C SER A 89 11.63 -26.13 7.44
N VAL A 90 12.86 -25.62 7.63
CA VAL A 90 13.23 -24.28 7.17
C VAL A 90 13.75 -24.37 5.75
N VAL A 91 13.12 -23.63 4.83
CA VAL A 91 13.48 -23.59 3.40
C VAL A 91 13.54 -22.17 2.88
N LYS A 92 14.28 -21.95 1.79
CA LYS A 92 14.28 -20.66 1.07
C LYS A 92 13.07 -20.55 0.15
N VAL A 93 12.29 -19.48 0.29
CA VAL A 93 11.17 -19.17 -0.60
C VAL A 93 11.34 -17.78 -1.20
N GLY A 94 11.20 -17.71 -2.53
CA GLY A 94 11.24 -16.46 -3.27
C GLY A 94 9.85 -15.83 -3.41
N PHE A 95 9.72 -14.57 -3.02
CA PHE A 95 8.51 -13.77 -3.14
C PHE A 95 8.60 -12.88 -4.37
N VAL A 96 8.02 -13.34 -5.49
CA VAL A 96 8.04 -12.63 -6.76
C VAL A 96 7.05 -11.46 -6.73
N SER A 97 7.50 -10.29 -7.15
CA SER A 97 6.68 -9.09 -7.24
C SER A 97 7.16 -8.14 -8.35
N ASN A 98 6.39 -7.08 -8.59
CA ASN A 98 6.73 -6.01 -9.53
C ASN A 98 7.03 -6.46 -10.97
N LEU A 99 6.44 -7.57 -11.46
CA LEU A 99 6.49 -7.91 -12.87
C LEU A 99 5.76 -6.86 -13.70
N ARG A 100 6.49 -6.14 -14.55
CA ARG A 100 5.95 -5.15 -15.48
C ARG A 100 6.62 -5.26 -16.83
N VAL A 101 5.86 -4.97 -17.89
CA VAL A 101 6.31 -4.99 -19.28
C VAL A 101 5.71 -3.79 -19.99
N HIS A 102 6.52 -3.02 -20.69
CA HIS A 102 6.08 -1.83 -21.44
C HIS A 102 5.02 -2.19 -22.47
N ASP A 103 3.99 -1.35 -22.59
CA ASP A 103 2.77 -1.62 -23.36
C ASP A 103 3.03 -2.02 -24.83
N VAL A 104 4.00 -1.37 -25.47
CA VAL A 104 4.34 -1.61 -26.88
C VAL A 104 4.92 -3.00 -27.15
N VAL A 105 5.56 -3.63 -26.16
CA VAL A 105 6.21 -4.95 -26.28
C VAL A 105 5.44 -6.05 -25.55
N GLN A 106 4.26 -5.72 -25.03
CA GLN A 106 3.39 -6.70 -24.41
C GLN A 106 2.92 -7.75 -25.42
N ARG A 107 2.65 -8.97 -24.93
CA ARG A 107 2.27 -10.15 -25.74
C ARG A 107 3.40 -10.70 -26.63
N GLY A 108 4.58 -10.06 -26.69
CA GLY A 108 5.78 -10.59 -27.35
C GLY A 108 6.60 -11.60 -26.52
N GLY A 109 6.02 -12.20 -25.48
CA GLY A 109 6.70 -13.20 -24.65
C GLY A 109 7.72 -12.67 -23.63
N LEU A 110 7.97 -11.35 -23.57
CA LEU A 110 8.96 -10.76 -22.63
C LEU A 110 8.69 -11.13 -21.16
N GLY A 111 7.43 -11.10 -20.73
CA GLY A 111 7.06 -11.49 -19.36
C GLY A 111 7.39 -12.95 -19.02
N THR A 112 7.23 -13.86 -19.99
CA THR A 112 7.65 -15.27 -19.83
C THR A 112 9.16 -15.35 -19.66
N LYS A 113 9.93 -14.68 -20.53
CA LYS A 113 11.41 -14.69 -20.47
C LYS A 113 11.95 -14.12 -19.15
N LEU A 114 11.37 -13.02 -18.66
CA LEU A 114 11.71 -12.44 -17.35
C LEU A 114 11.42 -13.41 -16.19
N CYS A 115 10.27 -14.09 -16.19
CA CYS A 115 9.96 -15.09 -15.17
C CYS A 115 10.90 -16.29 -15.22
N THR A 116 11.18 -16.83 -16.41
CA THR A 116 12.07 -17.99 -16.57
C THR A 116 13.50 -17.67 -16.10
N GLU A 117 14.04 -16.50 -16.46
CA GLU A 117 15.35 -16.08 -15.98
C GLU A 117 15.37 -15.88 -14.46
N LEU A 118 14.31 -15.28 -13.89
CA LEU A 118 14.19 -15.12 -12.44
C LEU A 118 14.11 -16.47 -11.72
N GLU A 119 13.36 -17.42 -12.26
CA GLU A 119 13.23 -18.79 -11.75
C GLU A 119 14.59 -19.50 -11.71
N ALA A 120 15.36 -19.42 -12.81
CA ALA A 120 16.70 -19.99 -12.88
C ALA A 120 17.63 -19.39 -11.81
N ARG A 121 17.61 -18.07 -11.62
CA ARG A 121 18.42 -17.40 -10.60
C ARG A 121 17.99 -17.75 -9.18
N CYS A 122 16.69 -17.80 -8.92
CA CYS A 122 16.18 -18.20 -7.60
C CYS A 122 16.55 -19.64 -7.28
N MET A 123 16.46 -20.55 -8.25
CA MET A 123 16.89 -21.94 -8.10
C MET A 123 18.40 -22.02 -7.80
N ALA A 124 19.23 -21.26 -8.50
CA ALA A 124 20.67 -21.17 -8.21
C ALA A 124 20.98 -20.62 -6.82
N LEU A 125 20.10 -19.78 -6.25
CA LEU A 125 20.16 -19.28 -4.87
C LEU A 125 19.57 -20.26 -3.83
N GLY A 126 19.18 -21.47 -4.25
CA GLY A 126 18.64 -22.51 -3.38
C GLY A 126 17.17 -22.31 -3.00
N CYS A 127 16.41 -21.48 -3.71
CA CYS A 127 14.98 -21.33 -3.47
C CYS A 127 14.25 -22.65 -3.77
N PHE A 128 13.53 -23.15 -2.76
CA PHE A 128 12.70 -24.35 -2.85
C PHE A 128 11.37 -24.10 -3.56
N ARG A 129 10.80 -22.89 -3.38
CA ARG A 129 9.55 -22.45 -3.99
C ARG A 129 9.59 -20.99 -4.37
N LEU A 130 8.77 -20.62 -5.35
CA LEU A 130 8.40 -19.25 -5.64
C LEU A 130 6.93 -19.03 -5.33
N VAL A 131 6.63 -17.91 -4.68
CA VAL A 131 5.28 -17.48 -4.38
C VAL A 131 5.07 -16.05 -4.88
N LEU A 132 3.86 -15.76 -5.31
CA LEU A 132 3.48 -14.44 -5.79
C LEU A 132 2.02 -14.14 -5.51
N THR A 133 1.68 -12.87 -5.66
CA THR A 133 0.30 -12.40 -5.55
C THR A 133 -0.16 -11.84 -6.87
N VAL A 134 -1.37 -12.23 -7.29
CA VAL A 134 -2.07 -11.60 -8.41
C VAL A 134 -3.39 -11.05 -7.90
N ASN A 135 -3.73 -9.82 -8.30
CA ASN A 135 -5.04 -9.25 -8.01
C ASN A 135 -6.16 -10.11 -8.63
N GLY A 136 -7.33 -10.14 -7.98
CA GLY A 136 -8.44 -10.99 -8.37
C GLY A 136 -8.96 -10.73 -9.79
N ASP A 137 -8.82 -9.50 -10.26
CA ASP A 137 -9.25 -8.96 -11.56
C ASP A 137 -8.22 -9.13 -12.68
N ASN A 138 -6.95 -9.45 -12.37
CA ASN A 138 -5.87 -9.49 -13.37
C ASN A 138 -5.81 -10.84 -14.10
N ALA A 139 -6.80 -11.07 -14.97
CA ALA A 139 -6.93 -12.30 -15.75
C ALA A 139 -5.69 -12.60 -16.62
N ARG A 140 -5.02 -11.56 -17.13
CA ARG A 140 -3.82 -11.70 -17.95
C ARG A 140 -2.65 -12.27 -17.15
N ALA A 141 -2.35 -11.71 -15.98
CA ALA A 141 -1.30 -12.22 -15.12
C ALA A 141 -1.61 -13.65 -14.66
N LYS A 142 -2.86 -13.95 -14.29
CA LYS A 142 -3.31 -15.32 -13.97
C LYS A 142 -3.06 -16.30 -15.12
N LYS A 143 -3.33 -15.90 -16.37
CA LYS A 143 -3.06 -16.74 -17.56
C LYS A 143 -1.55 -16.96 -17.76
N LEU A 144 -0.73 -15.92 -17.61
CA LEU A 144 0.73 -16.04 -17.69
C LEU A 144 1.27 -17.03 -16.65
N PHE A 145 0.94 -16.83 -15.37
CA PHE A 145 1.49 -17.67 -14.30
C PHE A 145 0.99 -19.12 -14.38
N ARG A 146 -0.27 -19.37 -14.77
CA ARG A 146 -0.73 -20.73 -15.05
C ARG A 146 0.05 -21.40 -16.19
N LYS A 147 0.36 -20.65 -17.26
CA LYS A 147 1.19 -21.17 -18.37
C LYS A 147 2.62 -21.52 -17.91
N LEU A 148 3.13 -20.80 -16.92
CA LEU A 148 4.43 -21.05 -16.29
C LEU A 148 4.37 -22.15 -15.21
N GLY A 149 3.22 -22.80 -14.99
CA GLY A 149 3.08 -23.89 -14.02
C GLY A 149 2.76 -23.46 -12.58
N TYR A 150 2.52 -22.17 -12.33
CA TYR A 150 2.08 -21.71 -11.01
C TYR A 150 0.64 -22.16 -10.74
N VAL A 151 0.40 -22.62 -9.52
CA VAL A 151 -0.91 -23.05 -9.04
C VAL A 151 -1.44 -22.10 -7.96
N PRO A 152 -2.76 -21.89 -7.86
CA PRO A 152 -3.34 -21.15 -6.74
C PRO A 152 -3.08 -21.88 -5.42
N ALA A 153 -2.37 -21.23 -4.49
CA ALA A 153 -2.09 -21.77 -3.16
C ALA A 153 -2.95 -21.13 -2.05
N SER A 154 -3.40 -19.88 -2.23
CA SER A 154 -4.30 -19.21 -1.30
C SER A 154 -5.09 -18.09 -1.98
N GLN A 155 -6.23 -17.71 -1.37
CA GLN A 155 -6.99 -16.53 -1.73
C GLN A 155 -7.07 -15.60 -0.51
N ARG A 156 -6.76 -14.32 -0.70
CA ARG A 156 -6.86 -13.30 0.35
C ARG A 156 -7.94 -12.30 -0.01
N ARG A 157 -8.75 -11.92 0.97
CA ARG A 157 -9.73 -10.85 0.86
C ARG A 157 -9.34 -9.76 1.84
N MET A 158 -9.19 -8.53 1.34
CA MET A 158 -9.02 -7.38 2.21
C MET A 158 -10.42 -6.91 2.61
N ARG A 159 -10.70 -6.91 3.91
CA ARG A 159 -11.88 -6.29 4.48
C ARG A 159 -11.45 -4.99 5.15
N PRO A 160 -11.67 -3.81 4.54
CA PRO A 160 -11.39 -2.57 5.24
C PRO A 160 -12.36 -2.46 6.43
N VAL A 161 -11.80 -2.27 7.62
CA VAL A 161 -12.56 -1.98 8.83
C VAL A 161 -12.10 -0.62 9.32
N LEU A 162 -13.05 0.29 9.55
CA LEU A 162 -12.73 1.58 10.12
C LEU A 162 -12.46 1.40 11.61
N LEU A 163 -11.20 1.54 12.05
CA LEU A 163 -10.86 1.28 13.46
C LEU A 163 -11.66 2.14 14.45
N THR A 164 -12.07 3.36 14.06
CA THR A 164 -12.91 4.22 14.89
C THR A 164 -14.32 3.65 15.14
N SER A 165 -14.79 2.72 14.29
CA SER A 165 -16.08 2.05 14.48
C SER A 165 -16.03 0.91 15.49
N VAL A 166 -14.83 0.46 15.89
CA VAL A 166 -14.69 -0.63 16.87
C VAL A 166 -14.56 -0.03 18.26
N ARG A 167 -15.62 -0.09 19.07
CA ARG A 167 -15.62 0.38 20.47
C ARG A 167 -15.29 -0.80 21.40
N PRO A 168 -14.08 -0.87 21.98
CA PRO A 168 -13.79 -1.90 22.96
C PRO A 168 -14.67 -1.67 24.20
N PRO A 169 -15.22 -2.74 24.80
CA PRO A 169 -15.91 -2.65 26.09
C PRO A 169 -15.06 -1.95 27.17
N THR A 170 -15.71 -1.18 28.05
CA THR A 170 -15.04 -0.35 29.07
C THR A 170 -14.07 -1.13 29.95
N ARG A 171 -14.40 -2.39 30.29
CA ARG A 171 -13.53 -3.28 31.08
C ARG A 171 -12.12 -3.48 30.51
N PHE A 172 -11.92 -3.30 29.19
CA PHE A 172 -10.61 -3.43 28.57
C PHE A 172 -9.75 -2.15 28.67
N GLN A 173 -10.33 -1.04 29.14
CA GLN A 173 -9.57 0.21 29.34
C GLN A 173 -8.53 0.06 30.45
N GLU A 174 -8.79 -0.77 31.45
CA GLU A 174 -7.89 -0.97 32.60
C GLU A 174 -6.84 -2.07 32.35
N VAL A 175 -7.03 -2.91 31.34
CA VAL A 175 -6.07 -3.97 31.01
C VAL A 175 -4.75 -3.34 30.53
N PRO A 176 -3.60 -3.64 31.16
CA PRO A 176 -2.33 -3.04 30.81
C PRO A 176 -1.86 -3.48 29.41
N VAL A 177 -1.15 -2.59 28.74
CA VAL A 177 -0.44 -2.90 27.49
C VAL A 177 1.02 -3.16 27.85
N GLU A 178 1.50 -4.34 27.52
CA GLU A 178 2.89 -4.71 27.62
C GLU A 178 3.60 -4.36 26.31
N GLU A 179 4.62 -3.50 26.38
CA GLU A 179 5.50 -3.23 25.24
C GLU A 179 6.67 -4.21 25.25
N LEU A 180 6.85 -4.90 24.13
CA LEU A 180 7.92 -5.87 23.89
C LEU A 180 8.91 -5.32 22.87
N ARG A 181 10.20 -5.53 23.14
CA ARG A 181 11.33 -5.14 22.29
C ARG A 181 12.31 -6.30 22.16
N GLY A 182 13.17 -6.25 21.13
CA GLY A 182 14.28 -7.19 20.96
C GLY A 182 13.89 -8.65 21.12
N ALA A 183 14.60 -9.38 21.98
CA ALA A 183 14.40 -10.81 22.19
C ALA A 183 12.96 -11.17 22.64
N ASP A 184 12.33 -10.36 23.48
CA ASP A 184 10.96 -10.63 23.98
C ASP A 184 9.92 -10.50 22.87
N ALA A 185 10.08 -9.49 22.00
CA ALA A 185 9.24 -9.33 20.81
C ALA A 185 9.42 -10.50 19.83
N ALA A 186 10.67 -10.93 19.59
CA ALA A 186 10.96 -12.09 18.74
C ALA A 186 10.36 -13.38 19.32
N ALA A 187 10.50 -13.61 20.63
CA ALA A 187 9.92 -14.76 21.32
C ALA A 187 8.39 -14.78 21.22
N GLN A 188 7.74 -13.62 21.38
CA GLN A 188 6.29 -13.49 21.21
C GLN A 188 5.84 -13.81 19.77
N LEU A 189 6.54 -13.29 18.76
CA LEU A 189 6.26 -13.59 17.36
C LEU A 189 6.47 -15.08 17.05
N ASN A 190 7.56 -15.66 17.55
CA ASN A 190 7.86 -17.07 17.36
C ASN A 190 6.79 -17.97 17.98
N ARG A 191 6.30 -17.65 19.19
CA ARG A 191 5.17 -18.36 19.81
C ARG A 191 3.90 -18.30 18.97
N ALA A 192 3.60 -17.15 18.36
CA ALA A 192 2.35 -16.96 17.62
C ALA A 192 2.39 -17.50 16.17
N LEU A 193 3.57 -17.48 15.55
CA LEU A 193 3.72 -17.72 14.11
C LEU A 193 4.76 -18.79 13.75
N GLY A 194 5.79 -19.04 14.56
CA GLY A 194 7.01 -19.73 14.13
C GLY A 194 6.85 -21.17 13.63
N ARG A 195 5.71 -21.81 13.88
CA ARG A 195 5.38 -23.16 13.37
C ARG A 195 4.33 -23.17 12.25
N LYS A 196 3.91 -21.99 11.79
CA LYS A 196 2.95 -21.87 10.67
C LYS A 196 3.73 -21.87 9.36
N ASP A 197 3.18 -22.52 8.35
CA ASP A 197 3.75 -22.44 7.01
C ASP A 197 3.87 -20.98 6.57
N MET A 198 4.98 -20.68 5.89
CA MET A 198 5.38 -19.35 5.42
C MET A 198 5.75 -18.35 6.53
N ALA A 199 5.80 -18.76 7.81
CA ALA A 199 6.37 -17.94 8.87
C ALA A 199 7.88 -17.79 8.67
N LEU A 200 8.46 -16.66 9.10
CA LEU A 200 9.91 -16.47 9.05
C LEU A 200 10.60 -17.50 9.95
N ALA A 201 11.75 -18.00 9.49
CA ALA A 201 12.59 -18.89 10.27
C ALA A 201 13.23 -18.18 11.47
N ASP A 202 13.52 -16.89 11.33
CA ASP A 202 14.08 -16.04 12.38
C ASP A 202 13.34 -14.71 12.47
N PHE A 203 12.77 -14.44 13.66
CA PHE A 203 12.10 -13.17 13.97
C PHE A 203 13.04 -12.15 14.62
N ALA A 204 14.25 -12.53 15.05
CA ALA A 204 15.21 -11.61 15.65
C ALA A 204 15.67 -10.56 14.64
N GLU A 205 15.94 -10.95 13.41
CA GLU A 205 16.24 -10.01 12.32
C GLU A 205 15.07 -9.04 12.08
N LEU A 206 13.83 -9.57 12.10
CA LEU A 206 12.63 -8.78 11.88
C LEU A 206 12.46 -7.67 12.94
N VAL A 207 12.56 -8.00 14.23
CA VAL A 207 12.34 -7.03 15.32
C VAL A 207 13.50 -6.05 15.53
N ASN A 208 14.65 -6.31 14.92
CA ASN A 208 15.80 -5.40 14.93
C ASN A 208 15.90 -4.54 13.66
N ALA A 209 14.97 -4.70 12.72
CA ALA A 209 14.93 -3.88 11.51
C ALA A 209 14.67 -2.40 11.85
N GLU A 210 15.27 -1.48 11.10
CA GLU A 210 15.12 -0.01 11.27
C GLU A 210 13.65 0.43 11.36
N PHE A 211 12.77 -0.24 10.62
CA PHE A 211 11.36 0.11 10.53
C PHE A 211 10.51 -0.50 11.65
N PHE A 212 11.05 -1.33 12.54
CA PHE A 212 10.31 -1.91 13.65
C PHE A 212 10.18 -0.92 14.80
N LEU A 213 8.94 -0.52 15.12
CA LEU A 213 8.65 0.47 16.16
C LEU A 213 8.33 -0.15 17.51
N GLY A 214 8.09 -1.46 17.60
CA GLY A 214 7.75 -2.18 18.83
C GLY A 214 6.67 -3.24 18.61
N ALA A 215 6.53 -4.15 19.58
CA ALA A 215 5.40 -5.04 19.68
C ALA A 215 4.62 -4.76 20.97
N TYR A 216 3.31 -4.91 20.92
CA TYR A 216 2.42 -4.62 22.03
C TYR A 216 1.51 -5.80 22.28
N VAL A 217 1.31 -6.14 23.55
CA VAL A 217 0.49 -7.28 23.95
C VAL A 217 -0.48 -6.87 25.06
N MET A 218 -1.70 -7.36 24.97
CA MET A 218 -2.68 -7.32 26.06
C MET A 218 -3.09 -8.74 26.40
N ARG A 219 -3.26 -9.01 27.71
CA ARG A 219 -3.68 -10.31 28.23
C ARG A 219 -4.78 -10.13 29.26
N LEU A 220 -5.82 -10.96 29.18
CA LEU A 220 -6.90 -11.01 30.17
C LEU A 220 -7.40 -12.44 30.30
N GLY A 221 -7.15 -13.06 31.46
CA GLY A 221 -7.45 -14.47 31.68
C GLY A 221 -6.76 -15.36 30.64
N GLU A 222 -7.53 -16.18 29.94
CA GLU A 222 -7.06 -17.05 28.86
C GLU A 222 -6.97 -16.35 27.48
N SER A 223 -7.35 -15.06 27.40
CA SER A 223 -7.36 -14.30 26.15
C SER A 223 -6.10 -13.46 26.00
N ALA A 224 -5.61 -13.36 24.76
CA ALA A 224 -4.46 -12.53 24.43
C ALA A 224 -4.57 -11.93 23.02
N ALA A 225 -4.14 -10.68 22.90
CA ALA A 225 -3.99 -10.00 21.62
C ALA A 225 -2.58 -9.40 21.53
N GLY A 226 -1.95 -9.53 20.37
CA GLY A 226 -0.63 -8.97 20.10
C GLY A 226 -0.57 -8.28 18.75
N CYS A 227 0.02 -7.10 18.70
CA CYS A 227 0.30 -6.36 17.47
C CYS A 227 1.76 -5.91 17.41
N SER A 228 2.26 -5.67 16.21
CA SER A 228 3.56 -5.05 15.97
C SER A 228 3.38 -3.79 15.15
N LEU A 229 4.21 -2.81 15.42
CA LEU A 229 4.14 -1.48 14.85
C LEU A 229 5.33 -1.24 13.94
N TRP A 230 5.07 -0.67 12.77
CA TRP A 230 6.05 -0.57 11.69
C TRP A 230 6.03 0.82 11.05
N ASP A 231 7.19 1.43 10.87
CA ASP A 231 7.34 2.64 10.09
C ASP A 231 7.33 2.34 8.59
N ALA A 232 6.22 2.67 7.92
CA ALA A 232 6.08 2.56 6.48
C ALA A 232 6.34 3.89 5.75
N SER A 233 6.64 4.98 6.47
CA SER A 233 6.83 6.33 5.92
C SER A 233 8.07 6.43 5.03
N GLN A 234 9.05 5.54 5.21
CA GLN A 234 10.26 5.46 4.41
C GLN A 234 10.10 4.55 3.17
N LEU A 235 9.13 3.64 3.18
CA LEU A 235 9.01 2.60 2.14
C LEU A 235 8.14 3.03 0.97
N LYS A 236 7.09 3.82 1.23
CA LYS A 236 6.10 4.20 0.23
C LYS A 236 5.70 5.65 0.43
N ARG A 237 5.63 6.39 -0.67
CA ARG A 237 4.99 7.70 -0.73
C ARG A 237 3.68 7.54 -1.51
N PHE A 238 2.62 8.14 -1.01
CA PHE A 238 1.43 8.37 -1.81
C PHE A 238 1.65 9.64 -2.60
N ARG A 239 1.70 9.54 -3.93
CA ARG A 239 1.70 10.68 -4.83
C ARG A 239 0.30 10.83 -5.39
N VAL A 240 -0.34 11.95 -5.11
CA VAL A 240 -1.59 12.30 -5.80
C VAL A 240 -1.22 12.84 -7.18
N THR A 241 -1.65 12.17 -8.24
CA THR A 241 -1.35 12.46 -9.65
C THR A 241 -2.59 12.91 -10.42
N GLY A 242 -3.58 13.50 -9.74
CA GLY A 242 -4.82 14.01 -10.35
C GLY A 242 -4.74 15.47 -10.82
N ARG A 243 -5.50 15.83 -11.86
CA ARG A 243 -5.48 17.18 -12.48
C ARG A 243 -5.81 18.35 -11.53
N LEU A 244 -6.69 18.15 -10.55
CA LEU A 244 -7.05 19.17 -9.56
C LEU A 244 -5.87 19.54 -8.63
N VAL A 245 -4.96 18.59 -8.39
CA VAL A 245 -3.79 18.80 -7.51
C VAL A 245 -2.62 19.41 -8.30
N GLU A 246 -2.49 19.14 -9.60
CA GLU A 246 -1.54 19.86 -10.46
C GLU A 246 -1.84 21.37 -10.52
N LEU A 247 -3.13 21.74 -10.60
CA LEU A 247 -3.59 23.13 -10.38
C LEU A 247 -3.25 23.64 -8.96
N GLY A 248 -3.31 22.77 -7.95
CA GLY A 248 -2.93 23.09 -6.58
C GLY A 248 -1.42 23.13 -6.30
N GLN A 249 -0.55 22.77 -7.22
CA GLN A 249 0.91 22.81 -7.03
C GLN A 249 1.59 23.98 -7.73
N SER A 250 0.92 24.62 -8.69
CA SER A 250 1.38 25.90 -9.23
C SER A 250 1.16 27.00 -8.18
N PRO A 251 2.20 27.73 -7.73
CA PRO A 251 2.08 28.82 -6.76
C PRO A 251 1.07 29.89 -7.17
N ALA A 252 0.87 30.08 -8.48
CA ALA A 252 -0.07 31.04 -9.05
C ALA A 252 -1.53 30.53 -9.10
N ALA A 253 -1.74 29.22 -9.18
CA ALA A 253 -3.08 28.66 -9.36
C ALA A 253 -3.84 28.41 -8.03
N ARG A 254 -3.12 28.29 -6.90
CA ARG A 254 -3.73 28.26 -5.56
C ARG A 254 -4.59 29.50 -5.24
N PRO A 255 -4.08 30.75 -5.35
CA PRO A 255 -4.88 31.93 -5.08
C PRO A 255 -6.03 32.10 -6.08
N ALA A 256 -5.85 31.71 -7.35
CA ALA A 256 -6.91 31.76 -8.35
C ALA A 256 -8.06 30.78 -8.04
N ALA A 257 -7.76 29.54 -7.64
CA ALA A 257 -8.76 28.55 -7.24
C ALA A 257 -9.51 28.97 -5.96
N LEU A 258 -8.78 29.49 -4.96
CA LEU A 258 -9.39 30.05 -3.76
C LEU A 258 -10.26 31.28 -4.06
N GLY A 259 -9.81 32.14 -4.98
CA GLY A 259 -10.58 33.30 -5.46
C GLY A 259 -11.86 32.89 -6.20
N ALA A 260 -11.81 31.87 -7.05
CA ALA A 260 -12.98 31.35 -7.76
C ALA A 260 -14.00 30.72 -6.79
N LEU A 261 -13.54 29.94 -5.82
CA LEU A 261 -14.41 29.37 -4.77
C LEU A 261 -15.02 30.47 -3.88
N GLY A 262 -14.23 31.49 -3.53
CA GLY A 262 -14.72 32.67 -2.80
C GLY A 262 -15.76 33.46 -3.59
N GLY A 263 -15.51 33.70 -4.89
CA GLY A 263 -16.46 34.37 -5.79
C GLY A 263 -17.77 33.59 -5.95
N ALA A 264 -17.70 32.27 -6.11
CA ALA A 264 -18.88 31.41 -6.17
C ALA A 264 -19.69 31.44 -4.86
N ALA A 265 -19.00 31.41 -3.71
CA ALA A 265 -19.64 31.52 -2.40
C ALA A 265 -20.35 32.87 -2.20
N LEU A 266 -19.70 33.97 -2.63
CA LEU A 266 -20.28 35.32 -2.58
C LEU A 266 -21.48 35.48 -3.51
N ALA A 267 -21.38 35.00 -4.76
CA ALA A 267 -22.49 35.01 -5.71
C ALA A 267 -23.69 34.20 -5.20
N TRP A 268 -23.42 33.10 -4.51
CA TRP A 268 -24.46 32.26 -3.93
C TRP A 268 -25.09 32.86 -2.68
N ALA A 269 -24.31 33.45 -1.78
CA ALA A 269 -24.81 34.22 -0.64
C ALA A 269 -25.69 35.40 -1.11
N TRP A 270 -25.27 36.09 -2.17
CA TRP A 270 -26.06 37.15 -2.81
C TRP A 270 -27.39 36.61 -3.36
N ARG A 271 -27.40 35.43 -3.98
CA ARG A 271 -28.63 34.79 -4.46
C ARG A 271 -29.58 34.44 -3.31
N ILE A 272 -29.08 33.97 -2.18
CA ILE A 272 -29.88 33.71 -0.97
C ILE A 272 -30.53 35.00 -0.46
N LEU A 273 -29.78 36.10 -0.41
CA LEU A 273 -30.31 37.41 -0.02
C LEU A 273 -31.38 37.92 -0.98
N GLN A 274 -31.21 37.70 -2.29
CA GLN A 274 -32.23 38.06 -3.29
C GLN A 274 -33.53 37.27 -3.12
N LEU A 275 -33.44 35.97 -2.85
CA LEU A 275 -34.61 35.12 -2.62
C LEU A 275 -35.35 35.53 -1.34
N ALA A 276 -34.60 35.82 -0.27
CA ALA A 276 -35.16 36.33 0.98
C ALA A 276 -35.86 37.69 0.79
N ALA A 277 -35.25 38.61 0.05
CA ALA A 277 -35.81 39.94 -0.21
C ALA A 277 -37.08 39.92 -1.10
N ARG A 278 -37.26 38.88 -1.92
CA ARG A 278 -38.46 38.69 -2.76
C ARG A 278 -39.65 38.06 -2.03
N GLY A 279 -39.46 37.64 -0.78
CA GLY A 279 -40.48 36.91 -0.02
C GLY A 279 -40.75 35.51 -0.58
N ASP A 280 -39.79 34.94 -1.32
CA ASP A 280 -39.90 33.57 -1.82
C ASP A 280 -40.03 32.58 -0.65
N SER A 281 -40.69 31.44 -0.92
CA SER A 281 -41.19 30.57 0.16
C SER A 281 -40.08 30.19 1.17
N PRO A 282 -40.39 30.17 2.48
CA PRO A 282 -39.42 29.81 3.52
C PRO A 282 -38.78 28.43 3.31
N LEU A 283 -39.43 27.56 2.54
CA LEU A 283 -38.89 26.26 2.12
C LEU A 283 -37.70 26.39 1.16
N LEU A 284 -37.74 27.32 0.20
CA LEU A 284 -36.62 27.56 -0.72
C LEU A 284 -35.41 28.14 0.00
N LEU A 285 -35.64 29.05 0.96
CA LEU A 285 -34.59 29.59 1.81
C LEU A 285 -33.94 28.48 2.67
N ALA A 286 -34.76 27.61 3.28
CA ALA A 286 -34.28 26.47 4.06
C ALA A 286 -33.48 25.46 3.23
N LEU A 287 -33.91 25.14 2.01
CA LEU A 287 -33.19 24.25 1.09
C LEU A 287 -31.84 24.84 0.68
N HIS A 288 -31.78 26.15 0.41
CA HIS A 288 -30.52 26.81 0.11
C HIS A 288 -29.56 26.80 1.31
N LEU A 289 -30.03 27.12 2.51
CA LEU A 289 -29.21 27.06 3.72
C LEU A 289 -28.69 25.65 4.01
N ALA A 290 -29.53 24.62 3.83
CA ALA A 290 -29.13 23.22 3.98
C ALA A 290 -28.07 22.82 2.95
N ALA A 291 -28.23 23.23 1.68
CA ALA A 291 -27.22 23.02 0.65
C ALA A 291 -25.90 23.73 1.02
N THR A 292 -25.96 24.95 1.59
CA THR A 292 -24.77 25.70 2.03
C THR A 292 -24.04 24.99 3.16
N ALA A 293 -24.78 24.52 4.16
CA ALA A 293 -24.21 23.76 5.26
C ALA A 293 -23.57 22.45 4.76
N ALA A 294 -24.22 21.74 3.84
CA ALA A 294 -23.68 20.53 3.22
C ALA A 294 -22.41 20.80 2.41
N ALA A 295 -22.40 21.87 1.60
CA ALA A 295 -21.24 22.27 0.82
C ALA A 295 -20.06 22.69 1.72
N ALA A 296 -20.32 23.45 2.80
CA ALA A 296 -19.30 23.84 3.77
C ALA A 296 -18.75 22.63 4.54
N ALA A 297 -19.60 21.68 4.94
CA ALA A 297 -19.18 20.44 5.57
C ALA A 297 -18.33 19.58 4.62
N ALA A 298 -18.73 19.48 3.35
CA ALA A 298 -17.96 18.79 2.31
C ALA A 298 -16.62 19.48 2.05
N ALA A 299 -16.59 20.81 1.93
CA ALA A 299 -15.36 21.58 1.75
C ALA A 299 -14.41 21.44 2.94
N ARG A 300 -14.93 21.48 4.18
CA ARG A 300 -14.15 21.25 5.40
C ARG A 300 -13.62 19.83 5.48
N PHE A 301 -14.42 18.84 5.08
CA PHE A 301 -13.98 17.45 4.96
C PHE A 301 -12.87 17.31 3.92
N ILE A 302 -13.06 17.85 2.72
CA ILE A 302 -12.05 17.85 1.65
C ILE A 302 -10.78 18.55 2.11
N TYR A 303 -10.88 19.74 2.72
CA TYR A 303 -9.74 20.49 3.22
C TYR A 303 -8.97 19.72 4.29
N ARG A 304 -9.65 19.16 5.30
CA ARG A 304 -8.98 18.35 6.34
C ARG A 304 -8.30 17.12 5.77
N ASN A 305 -8.93 16.43 4.80
CA ASN A 305 -8.32 15.29 4.14
C ASN A 305 -7.16 15.72 3.22
N ALA A 306 -7.28 16.85 2.53
CA ALA A 306 -6.23 17.40 1.68
C ALA A 306 -5.04 17.89 2.52
N GLU A 307 -5.27 18.55 3.66
CA GLU A 307 -4.23 18.95 4.61
C GLU A 307 -3.54 17.72 5.23
N PHE A 308 -4.31 16.67 5.55
CA PHE A 308 -3.77 15.37 5.98
C PHE A 308 -2.91 14.71 4.88
N VAL A 309 -3.33 14.79 3.62
CA VAL A 309 -2.64 14.19 2.47
C VAL A 309 -1.44 15.02 1.97
N LEU A 310 -1.51 16.35 2.08
CA LEU A 310 -0.56 17.28 1.45
C LEU A 310 0.36 18.00 2.44
N GLY A 311 -0.05 18.16 3.70
CA GLY A 311 0.56 19.10 4.64
C GLY A 311 1.41 18.50 5.75
N ARG A 312 1.38 17.17 5.95
CA ARG A 312 2.21 16.51 6.96
C ARG A 312 3.09 15.46 6.32
N ASP A 313 4.35 15.41 6.73
CA ASP A 313 5.11 14.16 6.77
C ASP A 313 4.42 13.23 7.78
N ALA A 314 3.21 12.78 7.42
CA ALA A 314 2.45 11.87 8.24
C ALA A 314 3.27 10.59 8.33
N LYS A 315 3.73 10.27 9.54
CA LYS A 315 4.37 8.99 9.80
C LYS A 315 3.35 7.91 9.47
N ILE A 316 3.55 7.23 8.35
CA ILE A 316 2.67 6.13 7.94
C ILE A 316 3.06 4.95 8.82
N VAL A 317 2.29 4.71 9.85
CA VAL A 317 2.50 3.56 10.73
C VAL A 317 1.61 2.41 10.30
N ARG A 318 2.17 1.20 10.23
CA ARG A 318 1.43 -0.03 9.99
C ARG A 318 1.39 -0.88 11.23
N PHE A 319 0.20 -1.36 11.51
CA PHE A 319 -0.02 -2.39 12.50
C PHE A 319 -0.09 -3.75 11.81
N VAL A 320 0.58 -4.73 12.39
CA VAL A 320 0.50 -6.13 11.98
C VAL A 320 0.14 -6.95 13.20
N THR A 321 -0.98 -7.66 13.16
CA THR A 321 -1.46 -8.52 14.26
C THR A 321 -1.01 -9.96 14.04
N PRO A 322 0.10 -10.40 14.66
CA PRO A 322 0.52 -11.80 14.59
C PRO A 322 -0.35 -12.73 15.44
N HIS A 323 -1.09 -12.21 16.43
CA HIS A 323 -1.73 -13.03 17.45
C HIS A 323 -3.05 -12.46 17.97
N CYS A 324 -4.07 -13.31 18.01
CA CYS A 324 -5.36 -13.08 18.64
C CYS A 324 -5.89 -14.45 19.09
N SER A 325 -6.16 -14.62 20.38
CA SER A 325 -6.61 -15.90 20.95
C SER A 325 -7.48 -15.72 22.19
N GLY A 326 -8.21 -16.78 22.55
CA GLY A 326 -9.15 -16.82 23.67
C GLY A 326 -10.52 -16.21 23.35
N PRO A 327 -11.50 -16.36 24.27
CA PRO A 327 -12.89 -15.92 24.07
C PRO A 327 -13.05 -14.41 23.91
N GLU A 328 -12.09 -13.61 24.37
CA GLU A 328 -12.13 -12.13 24.34
C GLU A 328 -11.02 -11.54 23.46
N GLY A 329 -10.40 -12.36 22.61
CA GLY A 329 -9.24 -11.96 21.81
C GLY A 329 -9.54 -10.81 20.84
N GLU A 330 -10.71 -10.81 20.21
CA GLU A 330 -11.07 -9.78 19.22
C GLU A 330 -11.30 -8.42 19.87
N GLU A 331 -11.97 -8.38 21.02
CA GLU A 331 -12.19 -7.16 21.78
C GLU A 331 -10.89 -6.64 22.41
N LEU A 332 -10.03 -7.54 22.90
CA LEU A 332 -8.69 -7.18 23.35
C LEU A 332 -7.86 -6.59 22.22
N LEU A 333 -7.96 -7.16 21.02
CA LEU A 333 -7.25 -6.64 19.85
C LEU A 333 -7.73 -5.23 19.52
N ALA A 334 -9.04 -5.00 19.52
CA ALA A 334 -9.61 -3.67 19.31
C ALA A 334 -9.15 -2.65 20.35
N ALA A 335 -9.09 -3.04 21.62
CA ALA A 335 -8.58 -2.20 22.70
C ALA A 335 -7.08 -1.88 22.51
N LEU A 336 -6.30 -2.91 22.17
CA LEU A 336 -4.86 -2.79 21.91
C LEU A 336 -4.57 -1.82 20.77
N TYR A 337 -5.33 -1.90 19.68
CA TYR A 337 -5.20 -0.99 18.54
C TYR A 337 -5.39 0.47 18.93
N ARG A 338 -6.39 0.79 19.76
CA ARG A 338 -6.62 2.17 20.23
C ARG A 338 -5.47 2.66 21.10
N LYS A 339 -5.06 1.86 22.09
CA LYS A 339 -3.97 2.24 22.99
C LYS A 339 -2.65 2.41 22.25
N ALA A 340 -2.34 1.52 21.30
CA ALA A 340 -1.12 1.61 20.50
C ALA A 340 -1.16 2.75 19.47
N GLN A 341 -2.35 3.24 19.07
CA GLN A 341 -2.47 4.48 18.29
C GLN A 341 -2.08 5.71 19.12
N ASP A 342 -2.47 5.76 20.39
CA ASP A 342 -2.14 6.87 21.29
C ASP A 342 -0.62 6.94 21.61
N MET A 343 0.10 5.83 21.41
CA MET A 343 1.54 5.71 21.63
C MET A 343 2.40 6.04 20.39
N ALA A 344 1.81 6.12 19.20
CA ALA A 344 2.51 6.14 17.90
C ALA A 344 2.67 7.54 17.29
#